data_AF-A0A4R2M5N1-F1
#
_entry.id   AF-A0A4R2M5N1-F1
#
_cell.length_a   1.000
_cell.length_b   1.000
_cell.length_c   1.000
_cell.angle_alpha   90.00
_cell.angle_beta   90.00
_cell.angle_gamma   90.00
#
_symmetry.space_group_name_H-M   'P 1'
#
loop_
_entity.id
_entity.type
_entity.pdbx_description
1 polymer ?
#
loop_
_entity_poly.entity_id
_entity_poly.type
_entity_poly.pdbx_seq_one_letter_code
_entity_poly.pdbx_strand_id
1 'polypeptide(L)'
;MLNKLLALSREQRAAVVDAIDPALVAQPWAKKRLKKIKGKQGGFTLLELLVVVAIIAAIAGTATILLRDTDRQASAAAHVAMMDELMKGISTYQVLNDGMLPSNFDSLMRNGTDTLVGATSAGAVDTDVINADLAASLAPTTIPADVASLLVDAGVSTVRLLNSAADPNGADGAGDCSATGIRTLITNKGNDVTAATIYRSATSANGCGFDTNYTISATATDQVLQLWEEPARVNADTTKAAIGASQTQYLVALGIGPDTSLFNPEKRGAMTTVPVYRHVTKDEYNRFVALLNVDTEASEVRLQAIIDGAGDTKDEELGEWDGTRSTL
;
A
#
# COMPACT_ATOMS: atom_id res chain seq x y z
N MET A 1 0.05 62.55 28.83
CA MET A 1 -0.87 61.83 27.91
C MET A 1 -0.15 61.10 26.78
N LEU A 2 0.84 61.71 26.09
CA LEU A 2 1.57 61.06 24.99
C LEU A 2 2.25 59.72 25.38
N ASN A 3 2.89 59.63 26.55
CA ASN A 3 3.56 58.40 26.99
C ASN A 3 2.59 57.22 27.23
N LYS A 4 1.33 57.50 27.59
CA LYS A 4 0.29 56.46 27.72
C LYS A 4 -0.19 55.95 26.37
N LEU A 5 -0.28 56.84 25.36
CA LEU A 5 -0.60 56.45 23.99
C LEU A 5 0.51 55.63 23.33
N LEU A 6 1.77 55.94 23.65
CA LEU A 6 2.96 55.22 23.15
C LEU A 6 3.17 53.83 23.77
N ALA A 7 2.39 53.45 24.79
CA ALA A 7 2.43 52.13 25.42
C ALA A 7 1.32 51.18 24.92
N LEU A 8 0.33 51.66 24.17
CA LEU A 8 -0.79 50.86 23.66
C LEU A 8 -0.39 50.02 22.43
N SER A 9 -1.07 48.89 22.20
CA SER A 9 -0.89 48.10 20.97
C SER A 9 -1.36 48.88 19.72
N ARG A 10 -0.92 48.48 18.52
CA ARG A 10 -1.30 49.17 17.28
C ARG A 10 -2.82 49.25 17.08
N GLU A 11 -3.53 48.18 17.42
CA GLU A 11 -5.00 48.09 17.33
C GLU A 11 -5.68 49.01 18.35
N GLN A 12 -5.21 49.03 19.59
CA GLN A 12 -5.74 49.91 20.63
C GLN A 12 -5.53 51.40 20.29
N ARG A 13 -4.38 51.76 19.69
CA ARG A 13 -4.16 53.12 19.20
C ARG A 13 -5.08 53.47 18.04
N ALA A 14 -5.32 52.55 17.11
CA ALA A 14 -6.22 52.77 15.99
C ALA A 14 -7.65 53.05 16.49
N ALA A 15 -8.15 52.28 17.46
CA ALA A 15 -9.45 52.49 18.08
C ALA A 15 -9.57 53.85 18.79
N VAL A 16 -8.52 54.26 19.54
CA VAL A 16 -8.50 55.56 20.21
C VAL A 16 -8.48 56.71 19.20
N VAL A 17 -7.74 56.58 18.09
CA VAL A 17 -7.71 57.59 17.02
C VAL A 17 -9.05 57.66 16.30
N ASP A 18 -9.75 56.53 16.14
CA ASP A 18 -11.06 56.50 15.51
C ASP A 18 -12.18 57.07 16.39
N ALA A 19 -12.08 56.92 17.71
CA ALA A 19 -13.04 57.50 18.66
C ALA A 19 -12.95 59.04 18.78
N ILE A 20 -11.90 59.70 18.27
CA ILE A 20 -11.77 61.15 18.33
C ILE A 20 -12.55 61.81 17.18
N ASP A 21 -13.52 62.67 17.55
CA ASP A 21 -14.24 63.53 16.62
C ASP A 21 -13.32 64.69 16.15
N PRO A 22 -13.01 64.81 14.85
CA PRO A 22 -12.22 65.90 14.30
C PRO A 22 -12.83 67.30 14.52
N ALA A 23 -14.14 67.41 14.77
CA ALA A 23 -14.81 68.67 15.03
C ALA A 23 -14.42 69.27 16.39
N LEU A 24 -14.10 68.42 17.37
CA LEU A 24 -13.77 68.81 18.74
C LEU A 24 -12.28 69.12 18.96
N VAL A 25 -11.46 68.99 17.91
CA VAL A 25 -10.01 69.28 17.97
C VAL A 25 -9.77 70.78 17.77
N ALA A 26 -9.38 71.47 18.86
CA ALA A 26 -9.17 72.92 18.89
C ALA A 26 -8.01 73.42 18.00
N GLN A 27 -6.98 72.59 17.79
CA GLN A 27 -5.76 72.99 17.07
C GLN A 27 -5.90 72.71 15.55
N PRO A 28 -5.81 73.73 14.67
CA PRO A 28 -6.06 73.58 13.23
C PRO A 28 -5.10 72.60 12.53
N TRP A 29 -3.82 72.58 12.94
CA TRP A 29 -2.81 71.68 12.36
C TRP A 29 -3.05 70.22 12.80
N ALA A 30 -3.51 70.00 14.03
CA ALA A 30 -3.84 68.68 14.55
C ALA A 30 -5.09 68.10 13.87
N LYS A 31 -6.10 68.95 13.62
CA LYS A 31 -7.31 68.60 12.86
C LYS A 31 -6.99 68.13 11.44
N LYS A 32 -6.08 68.82 10.72
CA LYS A 32 -5.62 68.40 9.38
C LYS A 32 -4.88 67.05 9.41
N ARG A 33 -4.03 66.81 10.40
CA ARG A 33 -3.29 65.54 10.54
C ARG A 33 -4.22 64.38 10.89
N LEU A 34 -5.18 64.57 11.80
CA LEU A 34 -6.17 63.55 12.15
C LEU A 34 -7.04 63.17 10.94
N LYS A 35 -7.52 64.16 10.18
CA LYS A 35 -8.28 63.92 8.94
C LYS A 35 -7.47 63.15 7.89
N LYS A 36 -6.16 63.43 7.79
CA LYS A 36 -5.24 62.71 6.89
C LYS A 36 -4.96 61.27 7.34
N ILE A 37 -4.95 61.00 8.64
CA ILE A 37 -4.76 59.65 9.19
C ILE A 37 -6.02 58.80 9.01
N LYS A 38 -7.20 59.35 9.34
CA LYS A 38 -8.49 58.67 9.11
C LYS A 38 -8.76 58.40 7.63
N GLY A 39 -8.36 59.30 6.73
CA GLY A 39 -8.48 59.10 5.29
C GLY A 39 -7.52 58.06 4.68
N LYS A 40 -6.52 57.57 5.43
CA LYS A 40 -5.58 56.53 4.98
C LYS A 40 -5.96 55.12 5.43
N GLN A 41 -6.93 54.97 6.34
CA GLN A 41 -7.54 53.68 6.65
C GLN A 41 -8.67 53.42 5.67
N GLY A 42 -8.34 53.35 4.37
CA GLY A 42 -9.27 52.83 3.38
C GLY A 42 -9.59 51.40 3.78
N GLY A 43 -10.81 51.18 4.30
CA GLY A 43 -11.29 49.84 4.58
C GLY A 43 -11.22 49.03 3.30
N PHE A 44 -10.72 47.79 3.40
CA PHE A 44 -10.80 46.83 2.29
C PHE A 44 -12.22 46.87 1.74
N THR A 45 -12.34 47.18 0.45
CA THR A 45 -13.66 47.27 -0.15
C THR A 45 -14.24 45.86 -0.25
N LEU A 46 -15.54 45.72 -0.01
CA LEU A 46 -16.25 44.46 -0.24
C LEU A 46 -16.01 43.94 -1.67
N LEU A 47 -15.83 44.85 -2.62
CA LEU A 47 -15.54 44.56 -4.01
C LEU A 47 -14.16 43.92 -4.21
N GLU A 48 -13.11 44.42 -3.56
CA GLU A 48 -11.78 43.80 -3.61
C GLU A 48 -11.79 42.39 -3.05
N LEU A 49 -12.47 42.17 -1.92
CA LEU A 49 -12.58 40.84 -1.33
C LEU A 49 -13.34 39.89 -2.26
N LEU A 50 -14.43 40.34 -2.88
CA LEU A 50 -15.20 39.55 -3.82
C LEU A 50 -14.38 39.17 -5.07
N VAL A 51 -13.63 40.13 -5.63
CA VAL A 51 -12.76 39.87 -6.79
C VAL A 51 -11.66 38.87 -6.45
N VAL A 52 -11.02 39.00 -5.28
CA VAL A 52 -9.98 38.06 -4.84
C VAL A 52 -10.54 36.65 -4.69
N VAL A 53 -11.71 36.50 -4.04
CA VAL A 53 -12.35 35.19 -3.90
C VAL A 53 -12.73 34.60 -5.26
N ALA A 54 -13.22 35.42 -6.19
CA ALA A 54 -13.55 34.98 -7.55
C ALA A 54 -12.32 34.49 -8.33
N ILE A 55 -11.19 35.20 -8.22
CA ILE A 55 -9.92 34.79 -8.86
C ILE A 55 -9.38 33.50 -8.23
N ILE A 56 -9.40 33.40 -6.89
CA ILE A 56 -8.96 32.18 -6.19
C ILE A 56 -9.85 30.99 -6.58
N ALA A 57 -11.17 31.18 -6.65
CA ALA A 57 -12.10 30.12 -7.07
C ALA A 57 -11.84 29.67 -8.51
N ALA A 58 -11.57 30.60 -9.43
CA ALA A 58 -11.23 30.28 -10.81
C ALA A 58 -9.92 29.47 -10.93
N ILE A 59 -8.85 29.91 -10.23
CA ILE A 59 -7.55 29.22 -10.23
C ILE A 59 -7.69 27.83 -9.57
N ALA A 60 -8.36 27.75 -8.42
CA ALA A 60 -8.57 26.49 -7.71
C ALA A 60 -9.36 25.48 -8.56
N GLY A 61 -10.37 25.95 -9.31
CA GLY A 61 -11.13 25.11 -10.23
C GLY A 61 -10.25 24.46 -11.30
N THR A 62 -9.39 25.24 -11.97
CA THR A 62 -8.47 24.69 -12.99
C THR A 62 -7.33 23.87 -12.41
N ALA A 63 -6.81 24.24 -11.23
CA ALA A 63 -5.69 23.55 -10.59
C ALA A 63 -6.08 22.15 -10.09
N THR A 64 -7.32 21.97 -9.62
CA THR A 64 -7.80 20.69 -9.07
C THR A 64 -7.79 19.57 -10.13
N ILE A 65 -8.02 19.90 -11.41
CA ILE A 65 -7.99 18.92 -12.51
C ILE A 65 -6.56 18.42 -12.74
N LEU A 66 -5.59 19.34 -12.85
CA LEU A 66 -4.17 19.00 -13.05
C LEU A 66 -3.56 18.25 -11.86
N LEU A 67 -4.01 18.53 -10.64
CA LEU A 67 -3.49 17.88 -9.43
C LEU A 67 -3.91 16.41 -9.35
N ARG A 68 -5.12 16.04 -9.81
CA ARG A 68 -5.56 14.64 -9.81
C ARG A 68 -4.71 13.77 -10.72
N ASP A 69 -4.35 14.26 -11.90
CA ASP A 69 -3.48 13.54 -12.82
C ASP A 69 -2.05 13.43 -12.26
N THR A 70 -1.59 14.47 -11.57
CA THR A 70 -0.26 14.47 -10.91
C THR A 70 -0.19 13.47 -9.75
N ASP A 71 -1.24 13.40 -8.91
CA ASP A 71 -1.28 12.45 -7.78
C ASP A 71 -1.28 11.00 -8.26
N ARG A 72 -2.01 10.71 -9.35
CA ARG A 72 -2.01 9.37 -9.98
C ARG A 72 -0.65 9.02 -10.55
N GLN A 73 -0.05 9.93 -11.32
CA GLN A 73 1.28 9.72 -11.88
C GLN A 73 2.35 9.53 -10.80
N ALA A 74 2.25 10.30 -9.70
CA ALA A 74 3.17 10.17 -8.58
C ALA A 74 3.03 8.81 -7.88
N SER A 75 1.80 8.29 -7.74
CA SER A 75 1.56 6.99 -7.15
C SER A 75 2.12 5.85 -8.01
N ALA A 76 1.84 5.83 -9.31
CA ALA A 76 2.36 4.82 -10.23
C ALA A 76 3.89 4.84 -10.28
N ALA A 77 4.51 6.02 -10.37
CA ALA A 77 5.97 6.14 -10.33
C ALA A 77 6.57 5.63 -9.01
N ALA A 78 5.90 5.86 -7.88
CA ALA A 78 6.33 5.34 -6.59
C ALA A 78 6.21 3.80 -6.52
N HIS A 79 5.13 3.22 -7.06
CA HIS A 79 4.94 1.77 -7.09
C HIS A 79 5.97 1.08 -7.99
N VAL A 80 6.22 1.60 -9.19
CA VAL A 80 7.26 1.11 -10.11
C VAL A 80 8.64 1.14 -9.44
N ALA A 81 8.97 2.22 -8.75
CA ALA A 81 10.21 2.32 -8.00
C ALA A 81 10.27 1.27 -6.87
N MET A 82 9.17 1.04 -6.15
CA MET A 82 9.10 0.00 -5.11
C MET A 82 9.29 -1.41 -5.67
N MET A 83 8.71 -1.72 -6.84
CA MET A 83 8.93 -3.01 -7.51
C MET A 83 10.41 -3.22 -7.85
N ASP A 84 11.08 -2.20 -8.39
CA ASP A 84 12.51 -2.25 -8.70
C ASP A 84 13.38 -2.42 -7.45
N GLU A 85 13.04 -1.72 -6.36
CA GLU A 85 13.77 -1.83 -5.10
C GLU A 85 13.54 -3.18 -4.42
N LEU A 86 12.35 -3.78 -4.54
CA LEU A 86 12.09 -5.13 -4.07
C LEU A 86 12.86 -6.18 -4.88
N MET A 87 12.87 -6.06 -6.21
CA MET A 87 13.69 -6.94 -7.07
C MET A 87 15.16 -6.90 -6.66
N LYS A 88 15.74 -5.69 -6.56
CA LYS A 88 17.14 -5.50 -6.13
C LYS A 88 17.37 -5.99 -4.70
N GLY A 89 16.41 -5.73 -3.80
CA GLY A 89 16.47 -6.13 -2.41
C GLY A 89 16.54 -7.65 -2.25
N ILE A 90 15.66 -8.38 -2.95
CA ILE A 90 15.65 -9.85 -2.94
C ILE A 90 16.94 -10.40 -3.59
N SER A 91 17.38 -9.88 -4.73
CA SER A 91 18.63 -10.32 -5.35
C SER A 91 19.85 -10.05 -4.46
N THR A 92 19.89 -8.90 -3.78
CA THR A 92 20.97 -8.56 -2.84
C THR A 92 20.92 -9.46 -1.61
N TYR A 93 19.74 -9.71 -1.06
CA TYR A 93 19.53 -10.67 0.02
C TYR A 93 20.07 -12.05 -0.38
N GLN A 94 19.71 -12.53 -1.58
CA GLN A 94 20.14 -13.83 -2.07
C GLN A 94 21.68 -13.95 -2.13
N VAL A 95 22.35 -12.95 -2.69
CA VAL A 95 23.82 -12.93 -2.78
C VAL A 95 24.47 -12.89 -1.39
N LEU A 96 23.88 -12.19 -0.43
CA LEU A 96 24.44 -12.01 0.92
C LEU A 96 24.09 -13.14 1.90
N ASN A 97 23.18 -14.03 1.53
CA ASN A 97 22.73 -15.18 2.34
C ASN A 97 23.00 -16.49 1.59
N ASP A 98 24.21 -16.65 1.06
CA ASP A 98 24.72 -17.90 0.48
C ASP A 98 23.86 -18.48 -0.67
N GLY A 99 23.25 -17.60 -1.46
CA GLY A 99 22.39 -17.99 -2.58
C GLY A 99 20.93 -18.29 -2.19
N MET A 100 20.58 -18.18 -0.91
CA MET A 100 19.23 -18.46 -0.40
C MET A 100 18.29 -17.26 -0.59
N LEU A 101 17.13 -17.51 -1.19
CA LEU A 101 16.02 -16.58 -1.25
C LEU A 101 15.43 -16.32 0.15
N PRO A 102 14.70 -15.21 0.34
CA PRO A 102 13.93 -15.01 1.56
C PRO A 102 12.90 -16.13 1.77
N SER A 103 12.59 -16.43 3.03
CA SER A 103 11.47 -17.27 3.46
C SER A 103 10.41 -16.46 4.22
N ASN A 104 9.34 -17.12 4.67
CA ASN A 104 8.18 -16.56 5.38
C ASN A 104 7.37 -15.57 4.53
N PHE A 105 7.20 -15.86 3.24
CA PHE A 105 6.28 -15.09 2.40
C PHE A 105 4.82 -15.36 2.78
N ASP A 106 3.93 -14.44 2.41
CA ASP A 106 2.49 -14.63 2.51
C ASP A 106 2.06 -15.60 1.40
N SER A 107 1.45 -16.72 1.76
CA SER A 107 1.12 -17.78 0.78
C SER A 107 0.04 -17.41 -0.23
N LEU A 108 -0.72 -16.33 0.02
CA LEU A 108 -1.96 -16.03 -0.70
C LEU A 108 -3.03 -17.14 -0.57
N MET A 109 -2.85 -18.03 0.41
CA MET A 109 -3.72 -19.15 0.76
C MET A 109 -4.35 -18.94 2.14
N ARG A 110 -5.44 -19.65 2.39
CA ARG A 110 -6.10 -19.77 3.70
C ARG A 110 -6.37 -21.22 4.04
N ASN A 111 -6.39 -21.52 5.34
CA ASN A 111 -6.88 -22.79 5.86
C ASN A 111 -7.36 -22.61 7.32
N GLY A 112 -8.21 -23.51 7.83
CA GLY A 112 -8.58 -23.56 9.24
C GLY A 112 -7.52 -24.23 10.13
N THR A 113 -6.48 -24.82 9.52
CA THR A 113 -5.33 -25.43 10.19
C THR A 113 -4.03 -24.95 9.54
N ASP A 114 -2.92 -24.93 10.28
CA ASP A 114 -1.62 -24.44 9.78
C ASP A 114 -0.98 -25.43 8.79
N THR A 115 -1.59 -25.59 7.62
CA THR A 115 -1.13 -26.48 6.54
C THR A 115 -1.59 -26.01 5.16
N LEU A 116 -0.72 -26.18 4.16
CA LEU A 116 -1.10 -25.98 2.75
C LEU A 116 -1.93 -27.12 2.17
N VAL A 117 -2.02 -28.26 2.88
CA VAL A 117 -2.84 -29.39 2.43
C VAL A 117 -4.33 -29.04 2.55
N GLY A 118 -5.02 -29.03 1.41
CA GLY A 118 -6.43 -28.63 1.33
C GLY A 118 -6.68 -27.14 1.60
N ALA A 119 -5.64 -26.31 1.55
CA ALA A 119 -5.79 -24.87 1.62
C ALA A 119 -6.53 -24.32 0.39
N THR A 120 -7.26 -23.22 0.57
CA THR A 120 -7.99 -22.52 -0.51
C THR A 120 -7.43 -21.13 -0.73
N SER A 121 -7.69 -20.54 -1.90
CA SER A 121 -7.24 -19.19 -2.22
C SER A 121 -7.84 -18.14 -1.26
N ALA A 122 -7.04 -17.14 -0.88
CA ALA A 122 -7.51 -15.95 -0.15
C ALA A 122 -8.23 -14.92 -1.05
N GLY A 123 -8.57 -15.31 -2.28
CA GLY A 123 -9.40 -14.58 -3.25
C GLY A 123 -10.51 -15.45 -3.82
N ALA A 124 -10.91 -16.52 -3.13
CA ALA A 124 -11.86 -17.52 -3.67
C ALA A 124 -13.30 -16.98 -3.78
N VAL A 125 -13.60 -15.84 -3.16
CA VAL A 125 -14.90 -15.16 -3.20
C VAL A 125 -14.68 -13.66 -3.31
N ASP A 126 -15.61 -12.93 -3.93
CA ASP A 126 -15.50 -11.48 -4.15
C ASP A 126 -15.35 -10.66 -2.86
N THR A 127 -15.82 -11.20 -1.73
CA THR A 127 -15.72 -10.54 -0.41
C THR A 127 -14.42 -10.83 0.34
N ASP A 128 -13.48 -11.53 -0.28
CA ASP A 128 -12.19 -11.88 0.31
C ASP A 128 -11.15 -10.79 0.11
N VAL A 129 -9.96 -10.93 0.69
CA VAL A 129 -8.98 -9.84 0.73
C VAL A 129 -8.13 -9.67 -0.52
N ILE A 130 -8.02 -10.66 -1.39
CA ILE A 130 -7.24 -10.50 -2.62
C ILE A 130 -8.07 -9.68 -3.62
N ASN A 131 -7.45 -8.70 -4.26
CA ASN A 131 -8.08 -7.92 -5.33
C ASN A 131 -8.54 -8.86 -6.46
N ALA A 132 -9.68 -8.57 -7.08
CA ALA A 132 -10.29 -9.44 -8.08
C ALA A 132 -9.42 -9.66 -9.32
N ASP A 133 -8.68 -8.63 -9.77
CA ASP A 133 -7.82 -8.71 -10.96
C ASP A 133 -6.56 -9.56 -10.66
N LEU A 134 -5.99 -9.40 -9.46
CA LEU A 134 -4.93 -10.28 -8.97
C LEU A 134 -5.45 -11.72 -8.85
N ALA A 135 -6.62 -11.93 -8.24
CA ALA A 135 -7.21 -13.25 -8.07
C ALA A 135 -7.49 -13.94 -9.41
N ALA A 136 -7.90 -13.19 -10.44
CA ALA A 136 -8.13 -13.73 -11.79
C ALA A 136 -6.84 -14.20 -12.49
N SER A 137 -5.68 -13.72 -12.04
CA SER A 137 -4.36 -14.10 -12.58
C SER A 137 -3.68 -15.22 -11.76
N LEU A 138 -4.34 -15.72 -10.72
CA LEU A 138 -3.82 -16.72 -9.80
C LEU A 138 -4.66 -18.00 -9.82
N ALA A 139 -3.98 -19.15 -9.86
CA ALA A 139 -4.62 -20.45 -9.74
C ALA A 139 -4.06 -21.28 -8.56
N PRO A 140 -4.92 -21.73 -7.63
CA PRO A 140 -4.50 -22.66 -6.60
C PRO A 140 -4.15 -24.00 -7.24
N THR A 141 -2.88 -24.39 -7.17
CA THR A 141 -2.37 -25.60 -7.82
C THR A 141 -1.65 -26.47 -6.81
N THR A 142 -1.93 -27.78 -6.84
CA THR A 142 -1.15 -28.77 -6.09
C THR A 142 0.28 -28.78 -6.62
N ILE A 143 1.25 -28.43 -5.77
CA ILE A 143 2.66 -28.43 -6.16
C ILE A 143 3.23 -29.86 -6.10
N PRO A 144 3.97 -30.29 -7.13
CA PRO A 144 4.74 -31.53 -7.07
C PRO A 144 5.83 -31.54 -5.98
N ALA A 145 6.27 -32.74 -5.58
CA ALA A 145 7.27 -32.92 -4.52
C ALA A 145 8.65 -32.34 -4.89
N ASP A 146 9.04 -32.41 -6.16
CA ASP A 146 10.28 -31.82 -6.69
C ASP A 146 10.22 -30.29 -6.67
N VAL A 147 9.09 -29.68 -7.02
CA VAL A 147 8.86 -28.23 -6.89
C VAL A 147 9.00 -27.80 -5.43
N ALA A 148 8.38 -28.53 -4.49
CA ALA A 148 8.50 -28.26 -3.07
C ALA A 148 9.96 -28.40 -2.58
N SER A 149 10.69 -29.43 -3.05
CA SER A 149 12.12 -29.60 -2.73
C SER A 149 12.94 -28.43 -3.23
N LEU A 150 12.77 -28.04 -4.51
CA LEU A 150 13.52 -26.94 -5.11
C LEU A 150 13.27 -25.61 -4.40
N LEU A 151 12.03 -25.32 -3.98
CA LEU A 151 11.72 -24.13 -3.19
C LEU A 151 12.47 -24.13 -1.84
N VAL A 152 12.44 -25.25 -1.13
CA VAL A 152 13.13 -25.41 0.16
C VAL A 152 14.64 -25.27 -0.02
N ASP A 153 15.21 -25.93 -1.03
CA ASP A 153 16.65 -25.89 -1.35
C ASP A 153 17.10 -24.48 -1.76
N ALA A 154 16.22 -23.72 -2.42
CA ALA A 154 16.46 -22.32 -2.76
C ALA A 154 16.26 -21.36 -1.58
N GLY A 155 15.85 -21.83 -0.40
CA GLY A 155 15.68 -21.04 0.83
C GLY A 155 14.24 -20.67 1.17
N VAL A 156 13.28 -20.85 0.26
CA VAL A 156 11.84 -20.63 0.48
C VAL A 156 11.25 -21.83 1.21
N SER A 157 11.61 -21.96 2.48
CA SER A 157 11.30 -23.12 3.33
C SER A 157 9.96 -23.02 4.04
N THR A 158 9.45 -21.80 4.23
CA THR A 158 8.29 -21.51 5.05
C THR A 158 7.43 -20.41 4.46
N VAL A 159 6.12 -20.49 4.68
CA VAL A 159 5.13 -19.49 4.26
C VAL A 159 4.14 -19.20 5.38
N ARG A 160 3.47 -18.05 5.31
CA ARG A 160 2.37 -17.68 6.21
C ARG A 160 1.04 -18.00 5.56
N LEU A 161 0.16 -18.67 6.30
CA LEU A 161 -1.22 -18.89 5.89
C LEU A 161 -2.18 -18.00 6.67
N LEU A 162 -3.25 -17.56 6.02
CA LEU A 162 -4.41 -17.04 6.71
C LEU A 162 -5.13 -18.17 7.44
N ASN A 163 -5.38 -17.98 8.73
CA ASN A 163 -6.19 -18.85 9.55
C ASN A 163 -7.66 -18.47 9.39
N SER A 164 -8.42 -19.23 8.59
CA SER A 164 -9.85 -18.95 8.35
C SER A 164 -10.74 -19.21 9.57
N ALA A 165 -10.22 -19.86 10.60
CA ALA A 165 -10.91 -20.09 11.86
C ALA A 165 -10.54 -19.07 12.94
N ALA A 166 -9.62 -18.14 12.65
CA ALA A 166 -9.28 -17.08 13.60
C ALA A 166 -10.41 -16.05 13.69
N ASP A 167 -10.64 -15.58 14.91
CA ASP A 167 -11.56 -14.49 15.20
C ASP A 167 -10.91 -13.54 16.21
N PRO A 168 -10.07 -12.59 15.74
CA PRO A 168 -9.39 -11.63 16.59
C PRO A 168 -10.33 -10.66 17.32
N ASN A 169 -11.57 -10.50 16.83
CA ASN A 169 -12.57 -9.65 17.47
C ASN A 169 -13.38 -10.38 18.55
N GLY A 170 -13.33 -11.72 18.55
CA GLY A 170 -14.18 -12.57 19.36
C GLY A 170 -15.61 -12.64 18.82
N ALA A 171 -16.37 -13.62 19.32
CA ALA A 171 -17.64 -14.06 18.72
C ALA A 171 -18.73 -12.97 18.59
N ASP A 172 -18.66 -11.91 19.41
CA ASP A 172 -19.61 -10.79 19.40
C ASP A 172 -19.10 -9.58 18.57
N GLY A 173 -17.91 -9.69 17.99
CA GLY A 173 -17.26 -8.67 17.21
C GLY A 173 -17.66 -8.65 15.73
N ALA A 174 -17.46 -7.51 15.05
CA ALA A 174 -17.84 -7.41 13.65
C ALA A 174 -16.75 -8.00 12.74
N GLY A 175 -17.08 -9.09 12.05
CA GLY A 175 -16.19 -9.80 11.12
C GLY A 175 -15.17 -10.69 11.82
N ASP A 176 -14.66 -11.66 11.07
CA ASP A 176 -13.66 -12.67 11.47
C ASP A 176 -12.66 -12.89 10.33
N CYS A 177 -11.74 -13.85 10.45
CA CYS A 177 -10.76 -14.14 9.39
C CYS A 177 -11.29 -15.09 8.29
N SER A 178 -12.60 -15.39 8.28
CA SER A 178 -13.23 -16.19 7.22
C SER A 178 -13.30 -15.42 5.90
N ALA A 179 -13.52 -16.13 4.79
CA ALA A 179 -13.57 -15.53 3.45
C ALA A 179 -14.63 -14.44 3.27
N THR A 180 -15.73 -14.53 4.02
CA THR A 180 -16.83 -13.57 3.95
C THR A 180 -16.76 -12.51 5.06
N GLY A 181 -16.07 -12.79 6.16
CA GLY A 181 -15.97 -11.88 7.31
C GLY A 181 -14.78 -10.92 7.26
N ILE A 182 -13.73 -11.25 6.51
CA ILE A 182 -12.42 -10.61 6.64
C ILE A 182 -12.36 -9.14 6.21
N ARG A 183 -13.09 -8.73 5.17
CA ARG A 183 -13.23 -7.30 4.83
C ARG A 183 -13.98 -6.52 5.92
N THR A 184 -14.98 -7.13 6.54
CA THR A 184 -15.71 -6.53 7.68
C THR A 184 -14.77 -6.36 8.87
N LEU A 185 -13.92 -7.36 9.14
CA LEU A 185 -12.90 -7.30 10.17
C LEU A 185 -11.92 -6.12 9.94
N ILE A 186 -11.36 -5.99 8.74
CA ILE A 186 -10.38 -4.92 8.41
C ILE A 186 -11.00 -3.52 8.46
N THR A 187 -12.26 -3.38 8.06
CA THR A 187 -12.93 -2.07 8.05
C THR A 187 -13.43 -1.63 9.42
N ASN A 188 -13.60 -2.57 10.35
CA ASN A 188 -13.99 -2.32 11.72
C ASN A 188 -12.88 -1.60 12.51
N LYS A 189 -13.24 -0.49 13.16
CA LYS A 189 -12.31 0.34 13.97
C LYS A 189 -12.16 -0.13 15.42
N GLY A 190 -12.86 -1.18 15.82
CA GLY A 190 -12.77 -1.80 17.14
C GLY A 190 -11.60 -2.78 17.28
N ASN A 191 -10.75 -2.93 16.26
CA ASN A 191 -9.62 -3.84 16.27
C ASN A 191 -8.41 -3.28 15.51
N ASP A 192 -7.28 -3.98 15.64
CA ASP A 192 -5.99 -3.57 15.08
C ASP A 192 -5.60 -4.34 13.80
N VAL A 193 -6.48 -5.21 13.29
CA VAL A 193 -6.23 -5.95 12.05
C VAL A 193 -6.32 -4.99 10.87
N THR A 194 -5.30 -5.03 10.01
CA THR A 194 -5.23 -4.23 8.80
C THR A 194 -4.91 -5.12 7.61
N ALA A 195 -5.24 -4.65 6.40
CA ALA A 195 -4.79 -5.28 5.16
C ALA A 195 -3.27 -5.56 5.13
N ALA A 196 -2.50 -4.68 5.76
CA ALA A 196 -1.04 -4.73 5.80
C ALA A 196 -0.45 -5.75 6.80
N THR A 197 -1.26 -6.23 7.76
CA THR A 197 -0.86 -7.17 8.82
C THR A 197 -1.59 -8.51 8.73
N ILE A 198 -2.38 -8.71 7.68
CA ILE A 198 -3.38 -9.78 7.64
C ILE A 198 -2.80 -11.20 7.75
N TYR A 199 -1.62 -11.46 7.18
CA TYR A 199 -0.95 -12.76 7.28
C TYR A 199 -0.16 -12.96 8.59
N ARG A 200 -0.05 -11.92 9.43
CA ARG A 200 0.63 -12.02 10.72
C ARG A 200 -0.25 -12.76 11.73
N SER A 201 0.38 -13.26 12.79
CA SER A 201 -0.30 -13.95 13.90
C SER A 201 -1.56 -13.21 14.39
N ALA A 202 -2.67 -13.93 14.45
CA ALA A 202 -3.92 -13.45 15.02
C ALA A 202 -3.84 -13.21 16.53
N THR A 203 -2.98 -13.93 17.25
CA THR A 203 -2.89 -13.85 18.72
C THR A 203 -1.87 -12.82 19.20
N SER A 204 -0.82 -12.56 18.42
CA SER A 204 0.36 -11.82 18.88
C SER A 204 0.79 -10.67 17.98
N ALA A 205 0.18 -10.52 16.79
CA ALA A 205 0.66 -9.57 15.79
C ALA A 205 -0.45 -8.86 14.99
N ASN A 206 -1.66 -8.75 15.57
CA ASN A 206 -2.79 -8.00 15.01
C ASN A 206 -3.10 -8.38 13.56
N GLY A 207 -3.13 -9.68 13.28
CA GLY A 207 -3.41 -10.23 11.95
C GLY A 207 -4.51 -11.29 11.97
N CYS A 208 -4.49 -12.14 10.95
CA CYS A 208 -5.39 -13.27 10.75
C CYS A 208 -4.65 -14.57 10.44
N GLY A 209 -3.32 -14.58 10.52
CA GLY A 209 -2.49 -15.76 10.28
C GLY A 209 -2.27 -16.62 11.52
N PHE A 210 -1.67 -17.79 11.32
CA PHE A 210 -1.20 -18.65 12.40
C PHE A 210 0.00 -18.03 13.15
N ASP A 211 0.25 -18.49 14.37
CA ASP A 211 1.38 -18.04 15.19
C ASP A 211 2.72 -18.57 14.67
N THR A 212 2.67 -19.73 14.03
CA THR A 212 3.77 -20.38 13.34
C THR A 212 3.68 -20.15 11.84
N ASN A 213 4.82 -20.31 11.16
CA ASN A 213 4.86 -20.38 9.71
C ASN A 213 4.77 -21.86 9.30
N TYR A 214 4.01 -22.16 8.26
CA TYR A 214 3.99 -23.49 7.69
C TYR A 214 5.31 -23.79 6.99
N THR A 215 5.86 -24.97 7.23
CA THR A 215 7.07 -25.45 6.55
C THR A 215 6.67 -26.21 5.28
N ILE A 216 7.09 -25.70 4.12
CA ILE A 216 6.91 -26.39 2.84
C ILE A 216 7.64 -27.74 2.91
N SER A 217 6.99 -28.79 2.43
CA SER A 217 7.52 -30.14 2.58
C SER A 217 7.35 -30.97 1.32
N ALA A 218 8.47 -31.49 0.80
CA ALA A 218 8.47 -32.41 -0.34
C ALA A 218 7.79 -33.76 -0.04
N THR A 219 7.52 -34.08 1.23
CA THR A 219 6.87 -35.35 1.61
C THR A 219 5.36 -35.24 1.80
N ALA A 220 4.80 -34.03 1.89
CA ALA A 220 3.36 -33.91 2.04
C ALA A 220 2.68 -33.96 0.67
N THR A 221 1.64 -34.77 0.57
CA THR A 221 0.79 -34.87 -0.62
C THR A 221 -0.22 -33.72 -0.63
N ASP A 222 -0.60 -33.26 -1.81
CA ASP A 222 -1.67 -32.27 -1.99
C ASP A 222 -1.44 -30.90 -1.31
N GLN A 223 -0.17 -30.48 -1.17
CA GLN A 223 0.11 -29.08 -0.81
C GLN A 223 -0.25 -28.17 -1.97
N VAL A 224 -0.98 -27.11 -1.68
CA VAL A 224 -1.47 -26.16 -2.70
C VAL A 224 -0.79 -24.80 -2.50
N LEU A 225 -0.29 -24.22 -3.59
CA LEU A 225 0.17 -22.82 -3.65
C LEU A 225 -0.53 -22.09 -4.80
N GLN A 226 -0.51 -20.76 -4.78
CA GLN A 226 -0.91 -19.97 -5.93
C GLN A 226 0.16 -20.03 -7.01
N LEU A 227 -0.26 -20.35 -8.23
CA LEU A 227 0.54 -20.16 -9.43
C LEU A 227 0.00 -18.99 -10.24
N TRP A 228 0.92 -18.25 -10.87
CA TRP A 228 0.59 -17.21 -11.83
C TRP A 228 0.20 -17.83 -13.17
N GLU A 229 -0.98 -17.48 -13.68
CA GLU A 229 -1.55 -18.09 -14.89
C GLU A 229 -1.07 -17.43 -16.20
N GLU A 230 -0.43 -16.26 -16.11
CA GLU A 230 -0.16 -15.40 -17.27
C GLU A 230 1.36 -15.23 -17.54
N PRO A 231 2.09 -16.30 -17.91
CA PRO A 231 3.55 -16.27 -18.03
C PRO A 231 4.06 -15.25 -19.05
N ALA A 232 3.27 -14.94 -20.08
CA ALA A 232 3.63 -13.96 -21.11
C ALA A 232 3.79 -12.54 -20.54
N ARG A 233 3.00 -12.15 -19.53
CA ARG A 233 3.07 -10.81 -18.91
C ARG A 233 4.39 -10.58 -18.18
N VAL A 234 5.05 -11.64 -17.74
CA VAL A 234 6.25 -11.58 -16.91
C VAL A 234 7.47 -12.17 -17.61
N ASN A 235 7.44 -12.26 -18.94
CA ASN A 235 8.53 -12.77 -19.79
C ASN A 235 9.00 -14.18 -19.37
N ALA A 236 8.07 -15.03 -18.92
CA ALA A 236 8.33 -16.45 -18.67
C ALA A 236 8.01 -17.29 -19.92
N ASP A 237 8.58 -18.49 -20.00
CA ASP A 237 8.36 -19.39 -21.13
C ASP A 237 6.92 -19.92 -21.12
N THR A 238 6.10 -19.40 -22.03
CA THR A 238 4.67 -19.77 -22.11
C THR A 238 4.44 -21.24 -22.43
N THR A 239 5.43 -21.93 -23.00
CA THR A 239 5.31 -23.36 -23.34
C THR A 239 5.59 -24.27 -22.15
N LYS A 240 6.38 -23.78 -21.18
CA LYS A 240 6.79 -24.53 -19.98
C LYS A 240 6.05 -24.11 -18.72
N ALA A 241 5.59 -22.86 -18.66
CA ALA A 241 5.00 -22.24 -17.48
C ALA A 241 3.46 -22.22 -17.48
N ALA A 242 2.82 -22.55 -18.60
CA ALA A 242 1.36 -22.64 -18.68
C ALA A 242 0.82 -23.80 -17.81
N ILE A 243 -0.19 -23.51 -17.00
CA ILE A 243 -0.80 -24.47 -16.08
C ILE A 243 -1.59 -25.53 -16.87
N GLY A 244 -1.48 -26.80 -16.46
CA GLY A 244 -2.25 -27.92 -17.03
C GLY A 244 -1.61 -28.63 -18.23
N ALA A 245 -0.39 -28.28 -18.63
CA ALA A 245 0.41 -28.96 -19.66
C ALA A 245 1.54 -29.83 -19.05
N SER A 246 2.50 -30.29 -19.85
CA SER A 246 3.80 -30.82 -19.40
C SER A 246 4.65 -29.72 -18.76
N GLN A 247 4.12 -29.13 -17.68
CA GLN A 247 4.68 -28.00 -16.97
C GLN A 247 6.02 -28.39 -16.36
N THR A 248 7.06 -27.64 -16.72
CA THR A 248 8.38 -27.77 -16.12
C THR A 248 8.84 -26.48 -15.46
N GLN A 249 8.08 -25.40 -15.63
CA GLN A 249 8.26 -24.15 -14.92
C GLN A 249 6.99 -23.82 -14.12
N TYR A 250 7.16 -23.59 -12.82
CA TYR A 250 6.06 -23.24 -11.91
C TYR A 250 6.27 -21.81 -11.44
N LEU A 251 5.41 -20.89 -11.87
CA LEU A 251 5.44 -19.49 -11.44
C LEU A 251 4.70 -19.35 -10.11
N VAL A 252 5.37 -19.66 -9.01
CA VAL A 252 4.80 -19.60 -7.66
C VAL A 252 4.65 -18.15 -7.22
N ALA A 253 3.42 -17.76 -6.89
CA ALA A 253 3.08 -16.42 -6.44
C ALA A 253 3.04 -16.35 -4.91
N LEU A 254 3.88 -15.48 -4.33
CA LEU A 254 4.01 -15.33 -2.88
C LEU A 254 4.02 -13.85 -2.49
N GLY A 255 3.12 -13.45 -1.60
CA GLY A 255 3.03 -12.08 -1.11
C GLY A 255 4.22 -11.68 -0.23
N ILE A 256 4.67 -10.43 -0.37
CA ILE A 256 5.82 -9.87 0.36
C ILE A 256 5.31 -9.19 1.63
N GLY A 257 5.17 -10.00 2.68
CA GLY A 257 4.67 -9.59 3.98
C GLY A 257 5.75 -9.06 4.93
N PRO A 258 5.36 -8.44 6.05
CA PRO A 258 6.30 -7.90 7.04
C PRO A 258 7.10 -8.95 7.80
N ASP A 259 6.62 -10.19 7.85
CA ASP A 259 7.31 -11.30 8.53
C ASP A 259 8.24 -12.09 7.58
N THR A 260 8.28 -11.71 6.29
CA THR A 260 9.25 -12.24 5.35
C THR A 260 10.65 -11.93 5.85
N SER A 261 11.54 -12.91 5.80
CA SER A 261 12.94 -12.77 6.25
C SER A 261 13.73 -11.67 5.55
N LEU A 262 13.25 -11.19 4.39
CA LEU A 262 13.74 -10.00 3.70
C LEU A 262 13.73 -8.75 4.60
N PHE A 263 12.81 -8.66 5.56
CA PHE A 263 12.68 -7.54 6.49
C PHE A 263 13.15 -7.89 7.91
N ASN A 264 13.81 -9.04 8.09
CA ASN A 264 14.39 -9.39 9.38
C ASN A 264 15.72 -8.63 9.57
N PRO A 265 15.82 -7.68 10.51
CA PRO A 265 17.04 -6.87 10.70
C PRO A 265 18.26 -7.69 11.13
N GLU A 266 18.09 -8.93 11.59
CA GLU A 266 19.18 -9.84 11.93
C GLU A 266 19.82 -10.50 10.69
N LYS A 267 19.16 -10.44 9.52
CA LYS A 267 19.66 -10.98 8.26
C LYS A 267 20.46 -9.94 7.48
N ARG A 268 21.50 -10.40 6.79
CA ARG A 268 22.32 -9.53 5.92
C ARG A 268 21.52 -9.18 4.67
N GLY A 269 21.64 -7.94 4.21
CA GLY A 269 20.87 -7.47 3.05
C GLY A 269 19.38 -7.29 3.33
N ALA A 270 18.96 -7.30 4.60
CA ALA A 270 17.57 -7.04 4.96
C ALA A 270 17.16 -5.60 4.63
N MET A 271 15.95 -5.44 4.13
CA MET A 271 15.33 -4.14 3.90
C MET A 271 14.73 -3.62 5.21
N THR A 272 14.73 -2.30 5.37
CA THR A 272 14.31 -1.65 6.63
C THR A 272 12.82 -1.44 6.76
N THR A 273 12.09 -1.39 5.64
CA THR A 273 10.65 -1.09 5.62
C THR A 273 9.95 -1.90 4.56
N VAL A 274 8.75 -2.37 4.90
CA VAL A 274 7.89 -3.17 4.03
C VAL A 274 7.03 -2.21 3.20
N PRO A 275 7.18 -2.17 1.87
CA PRO A 275 6.40 -1.27 1.03
C PRO A 275 4.91 -1.64 1.04
N VAL A 276 4.06 -0.65 0.81
CA VAL A 276 2.60 -0.79 0.75
C VAL A 276 2.13 -0.25 -0.59
N TYR A 277 1.37 -1.06 -1.32
CA TYR A 277 0.69 -0.66 -2.54
C TYR A 277 -0.63 0.03 -2.18
N ARG A 278 -0.93 1.19 -2.76
CA ARG A 278 -2.07 2.02 -2.34
C ARG A 278 -3.23 2.06 -3.34
N HIS A 279 -3.11 1.39 -4.49
CA HIS A 279 -4.13 1.40 -5.54
C HIS A 279 -5.08 0.19 -5.47
N VAL A 280 -5.19 -0.44 -4.30
CA VAL A 280 -6.26 -1.39 -3.97
C VAL A 280 -7.23 -0.75 -2.99
N THR A 281 -8.42 -1.33 -2.81
CA THR A 281 -9.34 -0.85 -1.78
C THR A 281 -8.74 -1.06 -0.38
N LYS A 282 -9.19 -0.28 0.60
CA LYS A 282 -8.60 -0.25 1.96
C LYS A 282 -8.67 -1.58 2.71
N ASP A 283 -9.54 -2.47 2.27
CA ASP A 283 -9.87 -3.78 2.83
C ASP A 283 -9.27 -4.94 2.01
N GLU A 284 -8.49 -4.62 0.97
CA GLU A 284 -7.77 -5.58 0.15
C GLU A 284 -6.28 -5.66 0.52
N TYR A 285 -5.69 -6.81 0.24
CA TYR A 285 -4.27 -7.10 0.39
C TYR A 285 -3.44 -6.06 -0.38
N ASN A 286 -2.65 -5.31 0.36
CA ASN A 286 -2.01 -4.09 -0.13
C ASN A 286 -0.48 -4.22 -0.18
N ARG A 287 0.02 -5.43 -0.46
CA ARG A 287 1.44 -5.71 -0.63
C ARG A 287 1.72 -6.20 -2.05
N PHE A 288 2.99 -6.15 -2.40
CA PHE A 288 3.51 -6.70 -3.64
C PHE A 288 3.62 -8.22 -3.55
N VAL A 289 3.60 -8.89 -4.70
CA VAL A 289 3.71 -10.34 -4.81
C VAL A 289 4.98 -10.66 -5.61
N ALA A 290 5.81 -11.55 -5.06
CA ALA A 290 6.94 -12.13 -5.76
C ALA A 290 6.48 -13.32 -6.59
N LEU A 291 6.88 -13.34 -7.86
CA LEU A 291 6.73 -14.49 -8.73
C LEU A 291 8.06 -15.23 -8.79
N LEU A 292 8.10 -16.43 -8.25
CA LEU A 292 9.26 -17.31 -8.29
C LEU A 292 9.06 -18.33 -9.40
N ASN A 293 9.96 -18.37 -10.37
CA ASN A 293 9.97 -19.43 -11.37
C ASN A 293 10.80 -20.60 -10.83
N VAL A 294 10.10 -21.70 -10.53
CA VAL A 294 10.69 -22.99 -10.18
C VAL A 294 10.78 -23.83 -11.44
N ASP A 295 11.99 -23.98 -11.98
CA ASP A 295 12.26 -24.75 -13.18
C ASP A 295 12.76 -26.14 -12.80
N THR A 296 11.92 -27.15 -12.98
CA THR A 296 12.22 -28.54 -12.61
C THR A 296 13.18 -29.21 -13.61
N GLU A 297 13.24 -28.75 -14.86
CA GLU A 297 14.22 -29.24 -15.84
C GLU A 297 15.62 -28.70 -15.55
N ALA A 298 15.72 -27.41 -15.21
CA ALA A 298 16.98 -26.77 -14.86
C ALA A 298 17.39 -27.01 -13.39
N SER A 299 16.48 -27.51 -12.55
CA SER A 299 16.66 -27.63 -11.09
C SER A 299 17.05 -26.28 -10.45
N GLU A 300 16.36 -25.22 -10.83
CA GLU A 300 16.65 -23.85 -10.41
C GLU A 300 15.38 -23.14 -9.92
N VAL A 301 15.54 -22.29 -8.91
CA VAL A 301 14.51 -21.31 -8.52
C VAL A 301 15.07 -19.92 -8.70
N ARG A 302 14.34 -19.06 -9.42
CA ARG A 302 14.71 -17.66 -9.62
C ARG A 302 13.53 -16.73 -9.40
N LEU A 303 13.81 -15.51 -8.94
CA LEU A 303 12.82 -14.44 -8.94
C LEU A 303 12.55 -14.01 -10.39
N GLN A 304 11.33 -14.22 -10.87
CA GLN A 304 10.91 -13.89 -12.22
C GLN A 304 10.45 -12.43 -12.33
N ALA A 305 9.58 -11.99 -11.42
CA ALA A 305 9.04 -10.64 -11.40
C ALA A 305 8.47 -10.28 -10.02
N ILE A 306 8.27 -8.99 -9.80
CA ILE A 306 7.37 -8.46 -8.76
C ILE A 306 6.14 -7.88 -9.45
N ILE A 307 4.97 -8.24 -8.96
CA ILE A 307 3.68 -7.64 -9.31
C ILE A 307 3.10 -6.91 -8.09
N ASP A 308 2.18 -5.99 -8.30
CA ASP A 308 1.51 -5.31 -7.19
C ASP A 308 0.31 -6.10 -6.64
N GLY A 309 -0.39 -5.49 -5.68
CA GLY A 309 -1.56 -6.07 -5.02
C GLY A 309 -2.83 -6.09 -5.89
N ALA A 310 -2.84 -5.42 -7.05
CA ALA A 310 -3.89 -5.50 -8.06
C ALA A 310 -3.54 -6.50 -9.18
N GLY A 311 -2.29 -6.99 -9.21
CA GLY A 311 -1.82 -7.95 -10.18
C GLY A 311 -1.26 -7.32 -11.45
N ASP A 312 -0.93 -6.03 -11.44
CA ASP A 312 -0.27 -5.38 -12.56
C ASP A 312 1.25 -5.59 -12.51
N THR A 313 1.83 -5.67 -13.71
CA THR A 313 3.28 -5.72 -13.90
C THR A 313 3.84 -4.30 -13.94
N LYS A 314 5.16 -4.19 -13.75
CA LYS A 314 5.88 -2.92 -13.86
C LYS A 314 5.58 -2.15 -15.15
N ASP A 315 5.55 -2.84 -16.29
CA ASP A 315 5.34 -2.21 -17.59
C ASP A 315 3.89 -1.72 -17.75
N GLU A 316 2.94 -2.38 -17.10
CA GLU A 316 1.53 -1.98 -17.08
C GLU A 316 1.32 -0.77 -16.17
N GLU A 317 1.93 -0.76 -14.98
CA GLU A 317 1.96 0.40 -14.08
C GLU A 317 2.64 1.62 -14.75
N LEU A 318 3.68 1.41 -15.55
CA LEU A 318 4.29 2.47 -16.37
C LEU A 318 3.38 2.91 -17.52
N GLY A 319 2.66 1.98 -18.14
CA GLY A 319 1.68 2.27 -19.20
C GLY A 319 0.49 3.10 -18.70
N GLU A 320 0.11 2.94 -17.44
CA GLU A 320 -0.86 3.81 -16.78
C GLU A 320 -0.28 5.21 -16.52
N TRP A 321 1.00 5.27 -16.14
CA TRP A 321 1.69 6.53 -15.89
C TRP A 321 1.86 7.39 -17.15
N ASP A 322 2.26 6.79 -18.28
CA ASP A 322 2.46 7.51 -19.55
C ASP A 322 1.17 7.66 -20.38
N GLY A 323 0.06 7.09 -19.92
CA GLY A 323 -1.25 7.16 -20.56
C GLY A 323 -1.37 6.29 -21.81
N THR A 324 -0.48 5.32 -22.00
CA THR A 324 -0.56 4.34 -23.10
C THR A 324 -1.50 3.18 -22.80
N ARG A 325 -1.88 2.99 -21.52
CA ARG A 325 -2.90 2.05 -21.05
C ARG A 325 -3.99 2.77 -20.25
N SER A 326 -5.22 2.27 -20.36
CA SER A 326 -6.34 2.76 -19.55
C SER A 326 -6.18 2.30 -18.11
N THR A 327 -6.25 3.26 -17.19
CA THR A 327 -6.42 2.96 -15.78
C THR A 327 -7.87 2.50 -15.57
N LEU A 328 -8.11 1.28 -15.11
CA LEU A 328 -9.45 0.85 -14.69
C LEU A 328 -9.64 1.09 -13.19
#